data_AF-A0A2V7J645-F1
#
_entry.id   AF-A0A2V7J645-F1
#
_cell.length_a   1.000
_cell.length_b   1.000
_cell.length_c   1.000
_cell.angle_alpha   90.00
_cell.angle_beta   90.00
_cell.angle_gamma   90.00
#
_symmetry.space_group_name_H-M   'P 1'
#
loop_
_entity.id
_entity.type
_entity.pdbx_description
1 polymer ?
#
loop_
_entity_poly.entity_id
_entity_poly.type
_entity_poly.pdbx_seq_one_letter_code
_entity_poly.pdbx_strand_id
1 'polypeptide(L)'
;GAQVVGLTYAEYARRGFFELVTVSALVLPVLLAGDWLLRNEPHGHQRVFRMVAAVLLGLLAIVMASALRRMRLYVAEYGLSEIRLYSTAFMLYLAAAFAWFACTALRGARRRFAFGVLVQGFATLGVLHLVNPDALIVRTNLARPVSQRPFDGWYAASLSADAVPVLLEALPRIDPPARCSVGAGLLAQRHDLEQDDWRNWNLSRARARRLLQDHWQRLQADACEAPKS
;
A
#
# COMPACT_ATOMS: atom_id res chain seq x y z
N GLY A 1 -20.42 -20.55 -11.14
CA GLY A 1 -20.11 -20.90 -9.73
C GLY A 1 -18.97 -20.07 -9.15
N ALA A 2 -17.76 -20.12 -9.75
CA ALA A 2 -16.55 -19.51 -9.18
C ALA A 2 -16.48 -17.97 -9.19
N GLN A 3 -17.09 -17.29 -10.19
CA GLN A 3 -17.08 -15.82 -10.29
C GLN A 3 -17.85 -15.12 -9.15
N VAL A 4 -18.97 -15.69 -8.71
CA VAL A 4 -19.79 -15.12 -7.61
C VAL A 4 -19.05 -15.24 -6.27
N VAL A 5 -18.32 -16.34 -6.06
CA VAL A 5 -17.48 -16.58 -4.87
C VAL A 5 -16.27 -15.64 -4.87
N GLY A 6 -15.67 -15.35 -6.03
CA GLY A 6 -14.58 -14.38 -6.16
C GLY A 6 -14.99 -12.95 -5.84
N LEU A 7 -16.17 -12.53 -6.31
CA LEU A 7 -16.76 -11.22 -5.98
C LEU A 7 -17.02 -11.09 -4.47
N THR A 8 -17.62 -12.11 -3.84
CA THR A 8 -17.87 -12.10 -2.39
C THR A 8 -16.58 -12.15 -1.55
N TYR A 9 -15.53 -12.85 -2.01
CA TYR A 9 -14.27 -12.93 -1.29
C TYR A 9 -13.47 -11.61 -1.33
N ALA A 10 -13.47 -10.94 -2.48
CA ALA A 10 -12.87 -9.61 -2.64
C ALA A 10 -13.61 -8.54 -1.81
N GLU A 11 -14.93 -8.67 -1.71
CA GLU A 11 -15.79 -7.77 -0.93
C GLU A 11 -15.66 -8.03 0.59
N TYR A 12 -15.51 -9.29 1.00
CA TYR A 12 -15.21 -9.69 2.38
C TYR A 12 -13.81 -9.21 2.83
N ALA A 13 -12.80 -9.27 1.95
CA ALA A 13 -11.47 -8.75 2.23
C ALA A 13 -11.43 -7.22 2.37
N ARG A 14 -12.28 -6.49 1.61
CA ARG A 14 -12.47 -5.04 1.80
C ARG A 14 -13.16 -4.74 3.14
N ARG A 15 -14.25 -5.42 3.49
CA ARG A 15 -15.01 -5.12 4.73
C ARG A 15 -14.19 -5.27 6.01
N GLY A 16 -13.47 -6.37 6.20
CA GLY A 16 -12.71 -6.59 7.43
C GLY A 16 -11.56 -5.58 7.62
N PHE A 17 -10.96 -5.11 6.53
CA PHE A 17 -9.96 -4.04 6.57
C PHE A 17 -10.60 -2.68 6.89
N PHE A 18 -11.68 -2.32 6.20
CA PHE A 18 -12.40 -1.08 6.48
C PHE A 18 -12.95 -1.04 7.91
N GLU A 19 -13.41 -2.17 8.45
CA GLU A 19 -13.82 -2.31 9.84
C GLU A 19 -12.64 -2.06 10.80
N LEU A 20 -11.47 -2.67 10.56
CA LEU A 20 -10.27 -2.42 11.38
C LEU A 20 -9.82 -0.96 11.32
N VAL A 21 -9.84 -0.36 10.13
CA VAL A 21 -9.53 1.05 9.90
C VAL A 21 -10.53 1.93 10.63
N THR A 22 -11.82 1.64 10.53
CA THR A 22 -12.89 2.42 11.17
C THR A 22 -12.78 2.32 12.68
N VAL A 23 -12.60 1.12 13.23
CA VAL A 23 -12.41 0.89 14.66
C VAL A 23 -11.15 1.61 15.17
N SER A 24 -10.04 1.49 14.45
CA SER A 24 -8.78 2.17 14.82
C SER A 24 -8.90 3.70 14.75
N ALA A 25 -9.56 4.21 13.70
CA ALA A 25 -9.83 5.62 13.52
C ALA A 25 -10.83 6.19 14.53
N LEU A 26 -11.68 5.35 15.14
CA LEU A 26 -12.61 5.76 16.20
C LEU A 26 -11.97 5.66 17.58
N VAL A 27 -11.14 4.65 17.81
CA VAL A 27 -10.44 4.43 19.08
C VAL A 27 -9.43 5.54 19.38
N LEU A 28 -8.68 6.00 18.37
CA LEU A 28 -7.65 7.03 18.60
C LEU A 28 -8.23 8.37 19.08
N PRO A 29 -9.27 8.96 18.46
CA PRO A 29 -9.94 10.16 18.97
C PRO A 29 -10.59 9.95 20.34
N VAL A 30 -11.20 8.78 20.59
CA VAL A 30 -11.84 8.49 21.89
C VAL A 30 -10.79 8.43 23.01
N LEU A 31 -9.65 7.78 22.77
CA LEU A 31 -8.54 7.74 23.72
C LEU A 31 -7.95 9.14 23.94
N LEU A 32 -7.88 9.96 22.89
CA LEU A 32 -7.40 11.34 23.01
C LEU A 32 -8.37 12.26 23.75
N ALA A 33 -9.67 12.15 23.45
CA ALA A 33 -10.72 12.88 24.14
C ALA A 33 -10.79 12.49 25.62
N GLY A 34 -10.65 11.19 25.91
CA GLY A 34 -10.57 10.68 27.28
C GLY A 34 -9.35 11.23 28.04
N ASP A 35 -8.15 11.20 27.42
CA ASP A 35 -6.94 11.76 28.04
C ASP A 35 -7.06 13.28 28.27
N TRP A 36 -7.69 13.99 27.33
CA TRP A 36 -7.96 15.42 27.43
C TRP A 36 -8.98 15.75 28.52
N LEU A 37 -10.04 14.95 28.65
CA LEU A 37 -11.12 15.17 29.62
C LEU A 37 -10.66 14.86 31.05
N LEU A 38 -9.92 13.77 31.25
CA LEU A 38 -9.38 13.38 32.56
C LEU A 38 -8.11 14.17 32.96
N ARG A 39 -7.75 15.23 32.24
CA ARG A 39 -6.53 16.03 32.50
C ARG A 39 -6.49 16.69 33.87
N ASN A 40 -7.66 17.07 34.39
CA ASN A 40 -7.80 17.83 35.64
C ASN A 40 -8.27 16.94 36.81
N GLU A 41 -8.45 15.64 36.57
CA GLU A 41 -8.94 14.69 37.58
C GLU A 41 -7.81 14.20 38.52
N PRO A 42 -8.15 13.72 39.73
CA PRO A 42 -7.18 13.19 40.69
C PRO A 42 -6.31 12.07 40.12
N HIS A 43 -5.07 11.95 40.62
CA HIS A 43 -4.09 10.97 40.15
C HIS A 43 -4.58 9.50 40.12
N GLY A 44 -5.58 9.16 40.93
CA GLY A 44 -6.25 7.84 40.91
C GLY A 44 -7.01 7.56 39.61
N HIS A 45 -7.87 8.49 39.18
CA HIS A 45 -8.66 8.36 37.93
C HIS A 45 -7.74 8.33 36.70
N GLN A 46 -6.65 9.10 36.72
CA GLN A 46 -5.64 9.08 35.66
C GLN A 46 -4.86 7.75 35.57
N ARG A 47 -4.68 7.03 36.69
CA ARG A 47 -4.06 5.70 36.69
C ARG A 47 -5.00 4.64 36.12
N VAL A 48 -6.26 4.65 36.52
CA VAL A 48 -7.28 3.72 36.01
C VAL A 48 -7.45 3.91 34.50
N PHE A 49 -7.59 5.15 34.02
CA PHE A 49 -7.69 5.43 32.60
C PHE A 49 -6.47 4.94 31.82
N ARG A 50 -5.25 5.16 32.33
CA ARG A 50 -4.03 4.66 31.70
C ARG A 50 -3.97 3.13 31.64
N MET A 51 -4.44 2.43 32.67
CA MET A 51 -4.53 0.97 32.65
C MET A 51 -5.55 0.48 31.61
N VAL A 52 -6.75 1.06 31.59
CA VAL A 52 -7.79 0.71 30.60
C VAL A 52 -7.31 1.00 29.17
N ALA A 53 -6.70 2.17 28.94
CA ALA A 53 -6.11 2.52 27.65
C ALA A 53 -4.99 1.56 27.25
N ALA A 54 -4.10 1.17 28.16
CA ALA A 54 -3.04 0.21 27.88
C ALA A 54 -3.58 -1.17 27.51
N VAL A 55 -4.61 -1.65 28.22
CA VAL A 55 -5.29 -2.92 27.90
C VAL A 55 -5.95 -2.84 26.51
N LEU A 56 -6.66 -1.76 26.22
CA LEU A 56 -7.34 -1.56 24.94
C LEU A 56 -6.35 -1.49 23.77
N LEU A 57 -5.22 -0.80 23.96
CA LEU A 57 -4.13 -0.77 22.98
C LEU A 57 -3.49 -2.15 22.78
N GLY A 58 -3.33 -2.93 23.86
CA GLY A 58 -2.83 -4.30 23.79
C GLY A 58 -3.74 -5.20 22.97
N LEU A 59 -5.05 -5.15 23.22
CA LEU A 59 -6.06 -5.89 22.44
C LEU A 59 -6.03 -5.48 20.96
N LEU A 60 -5.95 -4.18 20.68
CA LEU A 60 -5.88 -3.66 19.32
C LEU A 60 -4.59 -4.12 18.60
N ALA A 61 -3.46 -4.16 19.31
CA ALA A 61 -2.20 -4.66 18.76
C ALA A 61 -2.29 -6.15 18.38
N ILE A 62 -2.95 -6.97 19.19
CA ILE A 62 -3.19 -8.40 18.89
C ILE A 62 -4.03 -8.55 17.62
N VAL A 63 -5.14 -7.81 17.52
CA VAL A 63 -6.03 -7.84 16.34
C VAL A 63 -5.28 -7.40 15.09
N MET A 64 -4.47 -6.35 15.19
CA MET A 64 -3.70 -5.83 14.06
C MET A 64 -2.57 -6.77 13.64
N ALA A 65 -1.90 -7.44 14.59
CA ALA A 65 -0.92 -8.48 14.29
C ALA A 65 -1.56 -9.66 13.55
N SER A 66 -2.77 -10.06 13.96
CA SER A 66 -3.56 -11.09 13.26
C SER A 66 -3.91 -10.67 11.83
N ALA A 67 -4.39 -9.44 11.64
CA ALA A 67 -4.70 -8.88 10.33
C ALA A 67 -3.48 -8.80 9.41
N LEU A 68 -2.32 -8.37 9.92
CA LEU A 68 -1.06 -8.33 9.18
C LEU A 68 -0.60 -9.73 8.76
N ARG A 69 -0.73 -10.73 9.64
CA ARG A 69 -0.39 -12.12 9.31
C ARG A 69 -1.29 -12.67 8.21
N ARG A 70 -2.60 -12.38 8.29
CA ARG A 70 -3.56 -12.76 7.26
C ARG A 70 -3.27 -12.07 5.93
N MET A 71 -2.97 -10.76 5.94
CA MET A 71 -2.60 -10.02 4.74
C MET A 71 -1.30 -10.55 4.13
N ARG A 72 -0.30 -10.88 4.95
CA ARG A 72 0.95 -11.50 4.48
C ARG A 72 0.70 -12.84 3.80
N LEU A 73 -0.18 -13.68 4.35
CA LEU A 73 -0.59 -14.95 3.72
C LEU A 73 -1.35 -14.71 2.41
N TYR A 74 -2.23 -13.69 2.34
CA TYR A 74 -2.94 -13.34 1.11
C TYR A 74 -1.99 -12.82 0.04
N VAL A 75 -1.04 -11.96 0.38
CA VAL A 75 0.02 -11.53 -0.54
C VAL A 75 0.90 -12.72 -0.92
N ALA A 76 1.13 -13.65 0.00
CA ALA A 76 1.85 -14.89 -0.23
C ALA A 76 1.16 -15.80 -1.27
N GLU A 77 -0.15 -15.70 -1.44
CA GLU A 77 -0.92 -16.51 -2.38
C GLU A 77 -1.23 -15.76 -3.69
N TYR A 78 -1.75 -14.53 -3.58
CA TYR A 78 -2.33 -13.80 -4.71
C TYR A 78 -1.39 -12.75 -5.32
N GLY A 79 -0.20 -12.54 -4.76
CA GLY A 79 0.72 -11.47 -5.16
C GLY A 79 0.35 -10.10 -4.57
N LEU A 80 1.24 -9.13 -4.75
CA LEU A 80 1.05 -7.77 -4.25
C LEU A 80 0.18 -6.96 -5.23
N SER A 81 -0.74 -6.18 -4.70
CA SER A 81 -1.53 -5.19 -5.46
C SER A 81 -1.49 -3.84 -4.75
N GLU A 82 -1.86 -2.77 -5.44
CA GLU A 82 -1.97 -1.42 -4.85
C GLU A 82 -2.78 -1.43 -3.56
N ILE A 83 -4.01 -1.94 -3.61
CA ILE A 83 -4.91 -1.97 -2.43
C ILE A 83 -4.23 -2.68 -1.25
N ARG A 84 -3.60 -3.85 -1.48
CA ARG A 84 -2.94 -4.62 -0.40
C ARG A 84 -1.71 -3.91 0.16
N LEU A 85 -0.94 -3.23 -0.69
CA LEU A 85 0.23 -2.46 -0.29
C LEU A 85 -0.19 -1.24 0.54
N TYR A 86 -1.12 -0.42 0.03
CA TYR A 86 -1.62 0.76 0.75
C TYR A 86 -2.30 0.37 2.06
N SER A 87 -3.09 -0.72 2.06
CA SER A 87 -3.68 -1.27 3.28
C SER A 87 -2.62 -1.67 4.31
N THR A 88 -1.54 -2.33 3.87
CA THR A 88 -0.47 -2.76 4.76
C THR A 88 0.31 -1.58 5.32
N ALA A 89 0.64 -0.60 4.47
CA ALA A 89 1.28 0.64 4.88
C ALA A 89 0.44 1.40 5.90
N PHE A 90 -0.88 1.48 5.69
CA PHE A 90 -1.79 2.12 6.63
C PHE A 90 -1.90 1.39 7.97
N MET A 91 -1.91 0.05 7.97
CA MET A 91 -1.86 -0.74 9.21
C MET A 91 -0.56 -0.48 9.99
N LEU A 92 0.58 -0.42 9.31
CA LEU A 92 1.86 -0.12 9.95
C LEU A 92 1.89 1.31 10.51
N TYR A 93 1.30 2.26 9.79
CA TYR A 93 1.12 3.63 10.26
C TYR A 93 0.30 3.68 11.56
N LEU A 94 -0.87 3.03 11.58
CA LEU A 94 -1.71 2.94 12.77
C LEU A 94 -0.97 2.26 13.93
N ALA A 95 -0.28 1.15 13.69
CA ALA A 95 0.53 0.46 14.69
C ALA A 95 1.59 1.38 15.31
N ALA A 96 2.32 2.13 14.48
CA ALA A 96 3.28 3.10 14.96
C ALA A 96 2.61 4.25 15.72
N ALA A 97 1.41 4.68 15.31
CA ALA A 97 0.68 5.77 15.98
C ALA A 97 0.20 5.34 17.36
N PHE A 98 -0.30 4.10 17.49
CA PHE A 98 -0.67 3.53 18.78
C PHE A 98 0.54 3.29 19.68
N ALA A 99 1.67 2.82 19.12
CA ALA A 99 2.91 2.68 19.88
C ALA A 99 3.41 4.04 20.39
N TRP A 100 3.37 5.07 19.53
CA TRP A 100 3.72 6.42 19.92
C TRP A 100 2.80 6.96 21.01
N PHE A 101 1.47 6.80 20.85
CA PHE A 101 0.49 7.15 21.88
C PHE A 101 0.78 6.44 23.20
N ALA A 102 1.05 5.13 23.17
CA ALA A 102 1.43 4.38 24.37
C ALA A 102 2.70 4.96 25.02
N CYS A 103 3.73 5.30 24.23
CA CYS A 103 4.95 5.88 24.75
C CYS A 103 4.77 7.30 25.32
N THR A 104 3.92 8.15 24.74
CA THR A 104 3.78 9.55 25.18
C THR A 104 2.68 9.76 26.22
N ALA A 105 1.50 9.16 26.00
CA ALA A 105 0.33 9.36 26.84
C ALA A 105 0.48 8.62 28.17
N LEU A 106 1.00 7.38 28.17
CA LEU A 106 1.24 6.65 29.41
C LEU A 106 2.35 7.29 30.27
N ARG A 107 3.32 7.97 29.63
CA ARG A 107 4.42 8.69 30.29
C ARG A 107 4.09 10.14 30.70
N GLY A 108 2.87 10.62 30.46
CA GLY A 108 2.43 11.97 30.85
C GLY A 108 3.04 13.12 30.03
N ALA A 109 3.75 12.83 28.94
CA ALA A 109 4.42 13.83 28.10
C ALA A 109 3.50 14.38 26.99
N ARG A 110 2.28 14.79 27.36
CA ARG A 110 1.17 15.15 26.44
C ARG A 110 1.53 16.19 25.38
N ARG A 111 2.39 17.15 25.73
CA ARG A 111 2.80 18.24 24.83
C ARG A 111 3.63 17.76 23.62
N ARG A 112 4.23 16.56 23.69
CA ARG A 112 4.99 15.95 22.57
C ARG A 112 4.12 15.06 21.67
N PHE A 113 2.87 14.80 22.05
CA PHE A 113 2.00 13.88 21.33
C PHE A 113 1.55 14.44 19.97
N ALA A 114 0.99 15.66 19.96
CA ALA A 114 0.49 16.28 18.73
C ALA A 114 1.59 16.46 17.67
N PHE A 115 2.78 16.87 18.09
CA PHE A 115 3.94 16.99 17.20
C PHE A 115 4.41 15.63 16.67
N GLY A 116 4.44 14.60 17.52
CA GLY A 116 4.88 13.27 17.11
C GLY A 116 3.94 12.60 16.11
N VAL A 117 2.62 12.74 16.26
CA VAL A 117 1.65 12.23 15.26
C VAL A 117 1.83 12.93 13.91
N LEU A 118 2.02 14.25 13.92
CA LEU A 118 2.28 15.04 12.71
C LEU A 118 3.56 14.58 12.00
N VAL A 119 4.67 14.49 12.75
CA VAL A 119 5.96 13.99 12.22
C VAL A 119 5.83 12.57 11.69
N GLN A 120 5.07 11.71 12.38
CA GLN A 120 4.87 10.34 11.94
C GLN A 120 4.01 10.26 10.67
N GLY A 121 2.98 11.09 10.52
CA GLY A 121 2.21 11.22 9.30
C GLY A 121 3.10 11.60 8.12
N PHE A 122 3.92 12.65 8.28
CA PHE A 122 4.89 13.07 7.27
C PHE A 122 5.96 12.01 6.99
N ALA A 123 6.48 11.33 8.01
CA ALA A 123 7.45 10.26 7.85
C ALA A 123 6.86 9.09 7.05
N THR A 124 5.60 8.74 7.30
CA THR A 124 4.92 7.66 6.57
C THR A 124 4.71 8.01 5.11
N LEU A 125 4.26 9.24 4.83
CA LEU A 125 4.15 9.75 3.45
C LEU A 125 5.53 9.78 2.77
N GLY A 126 6.56 10.21 3.49
CA GLY A 126 7.93 10.22 3.00
C GLY A 126 8.44 8.81 2.66
N VAL A 127 8.22 7.83 3.53
CA VAL A 127 8.58 6.43 3.29
C VAL A 127 7.81 5.88 2.08
N LEU A 128 6.51 6.17 1.96
CA LEU A 128 5.71 5.73 0.81
C LEU A 128 6.24 6.31 -0.51
N HIS A 129 6.60 7.59 -0.51
CA HIS A 129 7.22 8.24 -1.66
C HIS A 129 8.59 7.66 -1.99
N LEU A 130 9.40 7.32 -0.98
CA LEU A 130 10.76 6.81 -1.17
C LEU A 130 10.76 5.38 -1.72
N VAL A 131 9.82 4.55 -1.28
CA VAL A 131 9.77 3.12 -1.60
C VAL A 131 9.24 2.85 -3.01
N ASN A 132 8.56 3.83 -3.64
CA ASN A 132 7.95 3.72 -4.97
C ASN A 132 7.03 2.48 -5.06
N PRO A 133 5.74 2.63 -4.68
CA PRO A 133 4.83 1.50 -4.49
C PRO A 133 4.68 0.64 -5.75
N ASP A 134 4.67 1.26 -6.92
CA ASP A 134 4.52 0.58 -8.22
C ASP A 134 5.73 -0.29 -8.55
N ALA A 135 6.94 0.26 -8.37
CA ALA A 135 8.18 -0.50 -8.52
C ALA A 135 8.25 -1.68 -7.52
N LEU A 136 7.79 -1.48 -6.28
CA LEU A 136 7.75 -2.55 -5.27
C LEU A 136 6.76 -3.66 -5.66
N ILE A 137 5.58 -3.31 -6.18
CA ILE A 137 4.58 -4.27 -6.67
C ILE A 137 5.17 -5.12 -7.79
N VAL A 138 5.76 -4.49 -8.81
CA VAL A 138 6.37 -5.19 -9.95
C VAL A 138 7.49 -6.11 -9.48
N ARG A 139 8.44 -5.62 -8.66
CA ARG A 139 9.55 -6.45 -8.15
C ARG A 139 9.06 -7.65 -7.33
N THR A 140 8.07 -7.45 -6.47
CA THR A 140 7.54 -8.52 -5.60
C THR A 140 6.79 -9.58 -6.40
N ASN A 141 6.05 -9.17 -7.43
CA ASN A 141 5.32 -10.10 -8.29
C ASN A 141 6.26 -10.85 -9.26
N LEU A 142 7.31 -10.20 -9.78
CA LEU A 142 8.32 -10.83 -10.63
C LEU A 142 9.21 -11.82 -9.88
N ALA A 143 9.46 -11.60 -8.59
CA ALA A 143 10.27 -12.51 -7.76
C ALA A 143 9.54 -13.81 -7.40
N ARG A 144 8.27 -13.99 -7.79
CA ARG A 144 7.49 -15.19 -7.50
C ARG A 144 7.73 -16.31 -8.51
N PRO A 145 7.74 -17.57 -8.05
CA PRO A 145 7.70 -18.71 -8.94
C PRO A 145 6.41 -18.71 -9.79
N VAL A 146 6.56 -18.88 -11.10
CA VAL A 146 5.45 -19.01 -12.07
C VAL A 146 4.45 -20.11 -11.69
N SER A 147 4.91 -21.13 -10.95
CA SER A 147 4.13 -22.27 -10.50
C SER A 147 2.97 -21.94 -9.55
N GLN A 148 2.98 -20.79 -8.87
CA GLN A 148 1.88 -20.39 -7.98
C GLN A 148 0.76 -19.66 -8.72
N ARG A 149 1.12 -18.74 -9.63
CA ARG A 149 0.17 -18.02 -10.48
C ARG A 149 0.89 -17.35 -11.65
N PRO A 150 0.32 -17.34 -12.87
CA PRO A 150 0.90 -16.60 -13.98
C PRO A 150 0.97 -15.10 -13.69
N PHE A 151 2.08 -14.47 -14.09
CA PHE A 151 2.30 -13.03 -13.96
C PHE A 151 1.32 -12.26 -14.85
N ASP A 152 0.58 -11.32 -14.25
CA ASP A 152 -0.38 -10.48 -14.98
C ASP A 152 0.35 -9.27 -15.58
N GLY A 153 0.78 -9.42 -16.82
CA GLY A 153 1.50 -8.38 -17.55
C GLY A 153 0.65 -7.14 -17.87
N TRP A 154 -0.66 -7.30 -18.05
CA TRP A 154 -1.58 -6.18 -18.27
C TRP A 154 -1.72 -5.33 -17.01
N TYR A 155 -1.94 -5.98 -15.86
CA TYR A 155 -1.96 -5.27 -14.58
C TYR A 155 -0.64 -4.55 -14.33
N ALA A 156 0.49 -5.22 -14.54
CA ALA A 156 1.80 -4.63 -14.30
C ALA A 156 2.07 -3.40 -15.20
N ALA A 157 1.68 -3.45 -16.48
CA ALA A 157 1.83 -2.34 -17.41
C ALA A 157 0.82 -1.19 -17.20
N SER A 158 -0.32 -1.46 -16.55
CA SER A 158 -1.29 -0.44 -16.16
C SER A 158 -0.85 0.42 -14.96
N LEU A 159 0.20 0.02 -14.25
CA LEU A 159 0.78 0.80 -13.15
C LEU A 159 1.41 2.10 -13.69
N SER A 160 1.71 3.04 -12.77
CA SER A 160 2.26 4.35 -13.13
C SER A 160 3.58 4.26 -13.90
N ALA A 161 4.00 5.39 -14.48
CA ALA A 161 5.27 5.55 -15.20
C ALA A 161 6.50 5.11 -14.38
N ASP A 162 6.37 5.06 -13.06
CA ASP A 162 7.37 4.56 -12.12
C ASP A 162 7.66 3.04 -12.24
N ALA A 163 6.72 2.25 -12.77
CA ALA A 163 6.90 0.82 -13.02
C ALA A 163 7.75 0.51 -14.26
N VAL A 164 7.82 1.45 -15.23
CA VAL A 164 8.45 1.26 -16.55
C VAL A 164 9.90 0.78 -16.49
N PRO A 165 10.80 1.38 -15.69
CA PRO A 165 12.20 0.93 -15.65
C PRO A 165 12.33 -0.53 -15.18
N VAL A 166 11.56 -0.91 -14.16
CA VAL A 166 11.58 -2.26 -13.61
C VAL A 166 11.02 -3.27 -14.60
N LEU A 167 9.94 -2.92 -15.32
CA LEU A 167 9.35 -3.78 -16.33
C LEU A 167 10.30 -3.99 -17.52
N LEU A 168 10.98 -2.94 -17.99
CA LEU A 168 11.96 -3.05 -19.07
C LEU A 168 13.16 -3.92 -18.70
N GLU A 169 13.69 -3.76 -17.49
CA GLU A 169 14.78 -4.61 -16.97
C GLU A 169 14.35 -6.08 -16.83
N ALA A 170 13.11 -6.32 -16.43
CA ALA A 170 12.57 -7.65 -16.22
C ALA A 170 12.07 -8.34 -17.49
N LEU A 171 11.74 -7.58 -18.54
CA LEU A 171 11.17 -8.06 -19.81
C LEU A 171 11.81 -9.35 -20.37
N PRO A 172 13.16 -9.49 -20.38
CA PRO A 172 13.81 -10.69 -20.91
C PRO A 172 13.56 -11.95 -20.07
N ARG A 173 13.23 -11.78 -18.78
CA ARG A 173 13.03 -12.85 -17.79
C ARG A 173 11.57 -13.24 -17.61
N ILE A 174 10.64 -12.46 -18.16
CA ILE A 174 9.20 -12.72 -18.10
C ILE A 174 8.85 -13.79 -19.14
N ASP A 175 7.95 -14.70 -18.78
CA ASP A 175 7.44 -15.75 -19.67
C ASP A 175 6.80 -15.16 -20.94
N PRO A 176 6.89 -15.84 -22.09
CA PRO A 176 6.38 -15.34 -23.37
C PRO A 176 4.94 -14.77 -23.36
N PRO A 177 3.92 -15.44 -22.77
CA PRO A 177 2.56 -14.90 -22.76
C PRO A 177 2.42 -13.61 -21.96
N ALA A 178 3.19 -13.47 -20.87
CA ALA A 178 3.15 -12.28 -20.03
C ALA A 178 4.06 -11.16 -20.54
N ARG A 179 5.16 -11.50 -21.22
CA ARG A 179 6.03 -10.53 -21.91
C ARG A 179 5.26 -9.75 -22.96
N CYS A 180 4.36 -10.45 -23.65
CA CYS A 180 3.58 -9.89 -24.73
C CYS A 180 2.54 -8.86 -24.28
N SER A 181 1.88 -9.12 -23.15
CA SER A 181 0.97 -8.17 -22.51
C SER A 181 1.70 -6.97 -21.91
N VAL A 182 2.89 -7.17 -21.31
CA VAL A 182 3.73 -6.06 -20.84
C VAL A 182 4.16 -5.16 -22.01
N GLY A 183 4.63 -5.74 -23.12
CA GLY A 183 5.03 -4.99 -24.30
C GLY A 183 3.90 -4.12 -24.86
N ALA A 184 2.71 -4.69 -25.01
CA ALA A 184 1.53 -3.97 -25.49
C ALA A 184 1.09 -2.85 -24.52
N GLY A 185 1.06 -3.12 -23.21
CA GLY A 185 0.70 -2.12 -22.22
C GLY A 185 1.70 -0.95 -22.14
N LEU A 186 3.01 -1.23 -22.25
CA LEU A 186 4.04 -0.19 -22.29
C LEU A 186 3.95 0.69 -23.55
N LEU A 187 3.52 0.13 -24.70
CA LEU A 187 3.25 0.92 -25.90
C LEU A 187 2.03 1.82 -25.75
N ALA A 188 0.95 1.33 -25.12
CA ALA A 188 -0.22 2.16 -24.79
C ALA A 188 0.18 3.31 -23.85
N GLN A 189 0.95 3.01 -22.81
CA GLN A 189 1.45 4.04 -21.89
C GLN A 189 2.35 5.06 -22.58
N ARG A 190 3.16 4.66 -23.56
CA ARG A 190 3.93 5.59 -24.39
C ARG A 190 3.00 6.58 -25.10
N HIS A 191 1.92 6.09 -25.70
CA HIS A 191 0.95 6.94 -26.40
C HIS A 191 0.29 7.95 -25.46
N ASP A 192 -0.10 7.52 -24.25
CA ASP A 192 -0.66 8.43 -23.24
C ASP A 192 0.36 9.49 -22.81
N LEU A 193 1.63 9.10 -22.64
CA LEU A 193 2.72 10.02 -22.28
C LEU A 193 3.08 11.00 -23.40
N GLU A 194 2.75 10.72 -24.66
CA GLU A 194 2.91 11.66 -25.78
C GLU A 194 1.82 12.74 -25.78
N GLN A 195 0.64 12.43 -25.23
CA GLN A 195 -0.49 13.37 -25.09
C GLN A 195 -0.45 14.19 -23.80
N ASP A 196 0.51 13.94 -22.91
CA ASP A 196 0.61 14.59 -21.59
C ASP A 196 0.96 16.08 -21.71
N ASP A 197 0.19 16.92 -21.03
CA ASP A 197 0.41 18.37 -20.93
C ASP A 197 1.45 18.72 -19.83
N TRP A 198 2.01 19.92 -19.85
CA TRP A 198 2.99 20.41 -18.87
C TRP A 198 2.47 20.36 -17.43
N ARG A 199 1.14 20.44 -17.25
CA ARG A 199 0.44 20.36 -15.96
C ARG A 199 0.59 19.02 -15.26
N ASN A 200 0.81 17.97 -16.05
CA ASN A 200 0.89 16.59 -15.64
C ASN A 200 2.33 16.07 -15.63
N TRP A 201 3.29 16.98 -15.78
CA TRP A 201 4.71 16.66 -15.82
C TRP A 201 5.21 16.19 -14.45
N ASN A 202 5.95 15.09 -14.45
CA ASN A 202 6.73 14.62 -13.31
C ASN A 202 8.01 13.93 -13.79
N LEU A 203 8.97 13.75 -12.87
CA LEU A 203 10.27 13.16 -13.20
C LEU A 203 10.16 11.71 -13.67
N SER A 204 9.23 10.92 -13.12
CA SER A 204 9.06 9.51 -13.47
C SER A 204 8.51 9.33 -14.87
N ARG A 205 7.54 10.14 -15.29
CA ARG A 205 7.01 10.24 -16.66
C ARG A 205 8.07 10.72 -17.65
N ALA A 206 8.87 11.71 -17.29
CA ALA A 206 9.98 12.18 -18.14
C ALA A 206 11.06 11.11 -18.33
N ARG A 207 11.28 10.25 -17.33
CA ARG A 207 12.19 9.08 -17.44
C ARG A 207 11.56 7.95 -18.25
N ALA A 208 10.30 7.61 -17.99
CA ALA A 208 9.57 6.58 -18.72
C ALA A 208 9.47 6.90 -20.21
N ARG A 209 9.17 8.16 -20.58
CA ARG A 209 9.09 8.61 -21.97
C ARG A 209 10.41 8.35 -22.72
N ARG A 210 11.55 8.70 -22.11
CA ARG A 210 12.89 8.43 -22.69
C ARG A 210 13.13 6.92 -22.87
N LEU A 211 12.91 6.14 -21.81
CA LEU A 211 13.15 4.69 -21.84
C LEU A 211 12.27 3.97 -22.86
N LEU A 212 11.00 4.36 -22.99
CA LEU A 212 10.07 3.78 -23.96
C LEU A 212 10.38 4.19 -25.41
N GLN A 213 10.91 5.40 -25.62
CA GLN A 213 11.41 5.84 -26.92
C GLN A 213 12.63 5.00 -27.35
N ASP A 214 13.59 4.82 -26.45
CA ASP A 214 14.82 4.06 -26.72
C ASP A 214 14.54 2.57 -27.02
N HIS A 215 13.54 1.98 -26.37
CA HIS A 215 13.23 0.54 -26.46
C HIS A 215 12.04 0.23 -27.38
N TRP A 216 11.53 1.19 -28.14
CA TRP A 216 10.25 1.05 -28.84
C TRP A 216 10.21 -0.10 -29.85
N GLN A 217 11.30 -0.32 -30.61
CA GLN A 217 11.39 -1.40 -31.59
C GLN A 217 11.29 -2.78 -30.93
N ARG A 218 11.92 -2.93 -29.77
CA ARG A 218 11.88 -4.16 -28.99
C ARG A 218 10.48 -4.41 -28.44
N LEU A 219 9.84 -3.37 -27.90
CA LEU A 219 8.48 -3.46 -27.40
C LEU A 219 7.48 -3.83 -28.49
N GLN A 220 7.64 -3.32 -29.72
CA GLN A 220 6.81 -3.73 -30.85
C GLN A 220 7.00 -5.19 -31.26
N ALA A 221 8.24 -5.69 -31.21
CA ALA A 221 8.51 -7.09 -31.53
C ALA A 221 7.92 -8.05 -30.49
N ASP A 222 7.88 -7.62 -29.23
CA ASP A 222 7.35 -8.42 -28.13
C ASP A 222 5.82 -8.25 -27.95
N ALA A 223 5.18 -7.18 -28.44
CA ALA A 223 3.80 -6.83 -28.12
C ALA A 223 2.72 -7.71 -28.78
N CYS A 224 1.68 -8.01 -28.01
CA CYS A 224 0.45 -8.67 -28.47
C CYS A 224 -0.54 -7.66 -29.06
N GLU A 225 -1.47 -8.13 -29.90
CA GLU A 225 -2.68 -7.37 -30.21
C GLU A 225 -3.42 -7.06 -28.89
N ALA A 226 -3.70 -5.77 -28.65
CA ALA A 226 -4.42 -5.35 -27.46
C ALA A 226 -5.82 -5.99 -27.45
N PRO A 227 -6.29 -6.53 -26.31
CA PRO A 227 -7.66 -7.01 -26.21
C PRO A 227 -8.59 -5.83 -26.51
N LYS A 228 -9.49 -6.03 -27.48
CA LYS A 228 -10.55 -5.05 -27.78
C LYS A 228 -11.39 -4.89 -26.50
N SER A 229 -11.40 -3.66 -25.97
CA SER A 229 -12.20 -3.23 -24.82
C SER A 229 -13.68 -3.45 -25.05
#